data_AF-A0A9N9D2S4-F1
#
_entry.id   AF-A0A9N9D2S4-F1
#
_cell.length_a   1.000
_cell.length_b   1.000
_cell.length_c   1.000
_cell.angle_alpha   90.00
_cell.angle_beta   90.00
_cell.angle_gamma   90.00
#
_symmetry.space_group_name_H-M   'P 1'
#
loop_
_entity.id
_entity.type
_entity.pdbx_description
1 polymer ?
#
loop_
_entity_poly.entity_id
_entity_poly.type
_entity_poly.pdbx_seq_one_letter_code
_entity_poly.pdbx_strand_id
1 'polypeptide(L)'
;MESAQFIVTSSLFVGAALILTFESFFRMLVVDTVNDAIKDKLWHFCLMNISALIAEFTEPMMIVALAFCSDPDNFKSDCSNWFYVARPDCGSLCLNDYYAISCYIADNIRTVFYIITKTFLIHLAYLRCKSIYSLYNSPKFKCFHVIIIGARIIELILLAVVNGFDSLKCQGAYCNPKHPECLFIPVVMNIREIIVHIFRLYYIISESIFYYHLWRMFLKTNIMNKKDKRIMKKKREIIYQIILFALDILQLTAIGIYRILRLYYKTNNYLHLETHRFADILSTGFTVFVMTRFGISMPKLVMNDD
;
A
#
# COMPACT_ATOMS: atom_id res chain seq x y z
N MET A 1 6.36 -28.61 4.09
CA MET A 1 5.79 -28.35 2.75
C MET A 1 5.14 -26.96 2.67
N GLU A 2 4.52 -26.48 3.75
CA GLU A 2 3.90 -25.15 3.84
C GLU A 2 4.91 -23.98 3.76
N SER A 3 6.11 -24.13 4.35
CA SER A 3 7.16 -23.09 4.30
C SER A 3 7.66 -22.79 2.88
N ALA A 4 7.82 -23.81 2.02
CA ALA A 4 8.26 -23.61 0.64
C ALA A 4 7.23 -22.85 -0.20
N GLN A 5 5.94 -23.18 -0.07
CA GLN A 5 4.86 -22.46 -0.76
C GLN A 5 4.75 -21.02 -0.27
N PHE A 6 4.91 -20.77 1.03
CA PHE A 6 4.96 -19.42 1.59
C PHE A 6 6.12 -18.61 1.02
N ILE A 7 7.34 -19.14 1.02
CA ILE A 7 8.53 -18.46 0.50
C ILE A 7 8.35 -18.12 -0.98
N VAL A 8 7.93 -19.08 -1.80
CA VAL A 8 7.74 -18.88 -3.24
C VAL A 8 6.67 -17.82 -3.51
N THR A 9 5.51 -17.93 -2.86
CA THR A 9 4.39 -16.99 -3.09
C THR A 9 4.74 -15.57 -2.62
N SER A 10 5.35 -15.45 -1.45
CA SER A 10 5.78 -14.16 -0.89
C SER A 10 6.86 -13.51 -1.75
N SER A 11 7.82 -14.31 -2.22
CA SER A 11 8.89 -13.84 -3.11
C SER A 11 8.35 -13.38 -4.46
N LEU A 12 7.35 -14.07 -5.01
CA LEU A 12 6.68 -13.66 -6.24
C LEU A 12 5.95 -12.32 -6.07
N PHE A 13 5.23 -12.13 -4.96
CA PHE A 13 4.55 -10.86 -4.70
C PHE A 13 5.53 -9.70 -4.54
N VAL A 14 6.60 -9.89 -3.75
CA VAL A 14 7.63 -8.86 -3.56
C VAL A 14 8.39 -8.59 -4.85
N GLY A 15 8.78 -9.63 -5.58
CA GLY A 15 9.47 -9.49 -6.87
C GLY A 15 8.62 -8.75 -7.90
N ALA A 16 7.32 -9.08 -8.01
CA ALA A 16 6.41 -8.37 -8.89
C ALA A 16 6.22 -6.90 -8.47
N ALA A 17 6.12 -6.61 -7.18
CA ALA A 17 6.05 -5.24 -6.66
C ALA A 17 7.30 -4.45 -7.06
N LEU A 18 8.49 -5.00 -6.78
CA LEU A 18 9.78 -4.40 -7.10
C LEU A 18 9.94 -4.12 -8.60
N ILE A 19 9.54 -5.05 -9.46
CA ILE A 19 9.61 -4.85 -10.92
C ILE A 19 8.72 -3.67 -11.33
N LEU A 20 7.50 -3.59 -10.81
CA LEU A 20 6.55 -2.54 -11.14
C LEU A 20 7.02 -1.16 -10.63
N THR A 21 7.52 -1.09 -9.40
CA THR A 21 8.04 0.16 -8.84
C THR A 21 9.36 0.59 -9.48
N PHE A 22 10.24 -0.35 -9.81
CA PHE A 22 11.48 -0.05 -10.53
C PHE A 22 11.21 0.43 -11.96
N GLU A 23 10.28 -0.21 -12.69
CA GLU A 23 9.86 0.26 -14.01
C GLU A 23 9.27 1.67 -13.92
N SER A 24 8.40 1.91 -12.93
CA SER A 24 7.77 3.19 -12.67
C SER A 24 8.81 4.29 -12.36
N PHE A 25 9.78 4.00 -11.49
CA PHE A 25 10.89 4.88 -11.15
C PHE A 25 11.77 5.21 -12.36
N PHE A 26 12.17 4.20 -13.14
CA PHE A 26 13.02 4.40 -14.32
C PHE A 26 12.33 5.25 -15.38
N ARG A 27 11.04 5.00 -15.66
CA ARG A 27 10.25 5.82 -16.59
C ARG A 27 10.25 7.29 -16.20
N MET A 28 10.13 7.56 -14.90
CA MET A 28 10.11 8.92 -14.39
C MET A 28 11.49 9.59 -14.50
N LEU A 29 12.60 8.88 -14.22
CA LEU A 29 13.94 9.42 -14.47
C LEU A 29 14.19 9.77 -15.95
N VAL A 30 13.73 8.91 -16.86
CA VAL A 30 13.84 9.16 -18.31
C VAL A 30 12.99 10.36 -18.74
N VAL A 31 11.79 10.53 -18.18
CA VAL A 31 10.94 11.68 -18.51
C VAL A 31 11.51 12.97 -17.93
N ASP A 32 12.04 12.92 -16.70
CA ASP A 32 12.64 14.04 -16.00
C ASP A 32 13.91 14.57 -16.69
N THR A 33 14.64 13.70 -17.39
CA THR A 33 15.82 14.07 -18.18
C THR A 33 15.49 14.64 -19.56
N VAL A 34 14.27 14.43 -20.06
CA VAL A 34 13.89 14.78 -21.45
C VAL A 34 12.94 15.97 -21.51
N ASN A 35 12.23 16.31 -20.44
CA ASN A 35 11.18 17.33 -20.48
C ASN A 35 11.17 18.24 -19.24
N ASP A 36 12.03 19.26 -19.27
CA ASP A 36 12.18 20.25 -18.18
C ASP A 36 10.85 20.92 -17.78
N ALA A 37 9.88 21.02 -18.69
CA ALA A 37 8.57 21.64 -18.41
C ALA A 37 7.68 20.84 -17.44
N ILE A 38 7.97 19.55 -17.21
CA ILE A 38 7.18 18.67 -16.32
C ILE A 38 7.98 18.28 -15.07
N LYS A 39 9.28 18.58 -15.03
CA LYS A 39 10.24 18.20 -13.99
C LYS A 39 9.80 18.62 -12.59
N ASP A 40 9.55 19.92 -12.38
CA ASP A 40 9.14 20.46 -11.09
C ASP A 40 7.81 19.87 -10.60
N LYS A 41 6.98 19.41 -11.54
CA LYS A 41 5.67 18.84 -11.23
C LYS A 41 5.74 17.33 -10.95
N LEU A 42 6.78 16.62 -11.39
CA LEU A 42 6.95 15.16 -11.21
C LEU A 42 7.63 14.76 -9.89
N TRP A 43 8.18 15.70 -9.14
CA TRP A 43 8.89 15.43 -7.88
C TRP A 43 8.10 14.58 -6.88
N HIS A 44 6.77 14.77 -6.80
CA HIS A 44 5.87 14.00 -5.94
C HIS A 44 5.88 12.51 -6.29
N PHE A 45 5.90 12.20 -7.59
CA PHE A 45 6.04 10.82 -8.06
C PHE A 45 7.43 10.27 -7.74
N CYS A 46 8.46 11.12 -7.76
CA CYS A 46 9.82 10.68 -7.46
C CYS A 46 9.99 10.23 -6.02
N LEU A 47 9.57 11.08 -5.09
CA LEU A 47 9.56 10.73 -3.68
C LEU A 47 8.71 9.49 -3.39
N MET A 48 7.53 9.38 -4.02
CA MET A 48 6.65 8.23 -3.85
C MET A 48 7.30 6.93 -4.33
N ASN A 49 7.92 6.94 -5.52
CA ASN A 49 8.55 5.76 -6.11
C ASN A 49 9.81 5.34 -5.36
N ILE A 50 10.70 6.27 -5.00
CA ILE A 50 11.90 5.97 -4.19
C ILE A 50 11.50 5.37 -2.85
N SER A 51 10.50 5.97 -2.19
CA SER A 51 10.03 5.47 -0.90
C SER A 51 9.41 4.07 -1.02
N ALA A 52 8.61 3.83 -2.07
CA ALA A 52 8.04 2.51 -2.31
C ALA A 52 9.13 1.46 -2.56
N LEU A 53 10.13 1.81 -3.39
CA LEU A 53 11.26 0.93 -3.72
C LEU A 53 12.07 0.57 -2.46
N ILE A 54 12.41 1.56 -1.61
CA ILE A 54 13.15 1.29 -0.38
C ILE A 54 12.34 0.38 0.55
N ALA A 55 11.05 0.64 0.71
CA ALA A 55 10.18 -0.21 1.52
C ALA A 55 10.13 -1.65 0.98
N GLU A 56 9.94 -1.83 -0.32
CA GLU A 56 9.87 -3.14 -0.98
C GLU A 56 11.21 -3.88 -0.97
N PHE A 57 12.34 -3.17 -1.05
CA PHE A 57 13.68 -3.76 -1.01
C PHE A 57 14.02 -4.40 0.33
N THR A 58 13.34 -4.01 1.40
CA THR A 58 13.53 -4.62 2.74
C THR A 58 12.71 -5.91 2.94
N GLU A 59 11.70 -6.17 2.10
CA GLU A 59 10.81 -7.31 2.26
C GLU A 59 11.44 -8.69 2.00
N PRO A 60 12.44 -8.86 1.10
CA PRO A 60 13.17 -10.11 0.99
C PRO A 60 13.86 -10.52 2.31
N MET A 61 14.42 -9.55 3.06
CA MET A 61 15.02 -9.82 4.37
C MET A 61 13.97 -10.36 5.35
N MET A 62 12.74 -9.84 5.27
CA MET A 62 11.63 -10.35 6.06
C MET A 62 11.19 -11.74 5.64
N ILE A 63 11.05 -12.03 4.35
CA ILE A 63 10.69 -13.38 3.88
C ILE A 63 11.68 -14.42 4.42
N VAL A 64 12.99 -14.11 4.34
CA VAL A 64 14.05 -14.97 4.86
C VAL A 64 13.91 -15.11 6.38
N ALA A 65 13.80 -14.02 7.13
CA ALA A 65 13.67 -14.09 8.58
C ALA A 65 12.44 -14.91 9.00
N LEU A 66 11.27 -14.66 8.42
CA LEU A 66 10.02 -15.38 8.74
C LEU A 66 10.10 -16.88 8.40
N ALA A 67 10.82 -17.25 7.34
CA ALA A 67 11.05 -18.64 6.98
C ALA A 67 11.92 -19.39 7.98
N PHE A 68 12.85 -18.71 8.64
CA PHE A 68 13.74 -19.30 9.66
C PHE A 68 13.21 -19.19 11.09
N CYS A 69 12.21 -18.32 11.31
CA CYS A 69 11.61 -18.06 12.62
C CYS A 69 10.19 -18.63 12.75
N SER A 70 9.79 -19.61 11.94
CA SER A 70 8.49 -20.27 12.06
C SER A 70 8.69 -21.70 12.58
N ASP A 71 8.76 -21.85 13.90
CA ASP A 71 8.62 -23.15 14.55
C ASP A 71 7.17 -23.31 15.05
N PRO A 72 6.30 -24.06 14.35
CA PRO A 72 4.88 -24.14 14.66
C PRO A 72 4.58 -24.80 16.02
N ASP A 73 5.51 -25.57 16.59
CA ASP A 73 5.28 -26.34 17.82
C ASP A 73 5.40 -25.49 19.10
N ASN A 74 6.00 -24.30 19.04
CA ASN A 74 6.12 -23.37 20.18
C ASN A 74 4.98 -22.35 20.29
N PHE A 75 4.02 -22.35 19.35
CA PHE A 75 2.87 -21.44 19.37
C PHE A 75 1.73 -21.96 20.26
N LYS A 76 2.04 -22.49 21.45
CA LYS A 76 1.07 -22.81 22.50
C LYS A 76 1.06 -21.70 23.56
N SER A 77 0.59 -20.51 23.18
CA SER A 77 0.17 -19.52 24.16
C SER A 77 -1.34 -19.34 24.04
N ASP A 78 -2.05 -19.50 25.17
CA ASP A 78 -3.49 -19.27 25.36
C ASP A 78 -3.91 -17.80 25.05
N CYS A 79 -3.78 -17.39 23.79
CA CYS A 79 -4.19 -16.08 23.27
C CYS A 79 -5.56 -16.13 22.59
N SER A 80 -6.44 -17.07 22.98
CA SER A 80 -7.74 -17.31 22.33
C SER A 80 -8.68 -16.10 22.34
N ASN A 81 -8.47 -15.14 23.24
CA ASN A 81 -9.32 -13.94 23.39
C ASN A 81 -8.85 -12.70 22.63
N TRP A 82 -7.67 -12.72 21.98
CA TRP A 82 -7.15 -11.55 21.28
C TRP A 82 -7.25 -11.73 19.76
N PHE A 83 -7.99 -10.85 19.07
CA PHE A 83 -8.18 -10.89 17.61
C PHE A 83 -6.84 -10.87 16.82
N TYR A 84 -5.78 -10.33 17.43
CA TYR A 84 -4.45 -10.21 16.86
C TYR A 84 -3.50 -11.33 17.33
N VAL A 85 -3.76 -12.57 16.91
CA VAL A 85 -2.75 -13.63 16.97
C VAL A 85 -2.00 -13.71 15.64
N ALA A 86 -0.67 -13.68 15.74
CA ALA A 86 0.38 -13.83 14.74
C ALA A 86 0.56 -12.66 13.75
N ARG A 87 1.40 -11.68 14.14
CA ARG A 87 2.57 -11.43 13.30
C ARG A 87 3.42 -12.69 13.43
N PRO A 88 3.98 -13.28 12.35
CA PRO A 88 5.08 -14.20 12.54
C PRO A 88 6.19 -13.35 13.18
N ASP A 89 6.32 -13.51 14.49
CA ASP A 89 6.98 -12.54 15.35
C ASP A 89 8.48 -12.61 15.07
N CYS A 90 9.03 -11.47 14.65
CA CYS A 90 10.46 -11.27 14.49
C CYS A 90 11.26 -11.51 15.79
N GLY A 91 10.64 -11.85 16.93
CA GLY A 91 11.31 -11.89 18.24
C GLY A 91 11.16 -13.19 19.02
N SER A 92 9.96 -13.77 19.10
CA SER A 92 9.69 -14.90 20.01
C SER A 92 10.00 -16.28 19.43
N LEU A 93 10.20 -16.38 18.10
CA LEU A 93 10.33 -17.66 17.40
C LEU A 93 11.67 -17.84 16.66
N CYS A 94 12.54 -16.83 16.67
CA CYS A 94 13.86 -16.92 16.06
C CYS A 94 14.86 -17.51 17.06
N LEU A 95 15.45 -18.67 16.76
CA LEU A 95 16.59 -19.21 17.51
C LEU A 95 17.87 -18.35 17.38
N ASN A 96 17.89 -17.42 16.43
CA ASN A 96 19.05 -16.58 16.13
C ASN A 96 18.66 -15.09 16.14
N ASP A 97 19.25 -14.36 17.07
CA ASP A 97 19.06 -12.92 17.29
C ASP A 97 19.32 -12.09 16.02
N TYR A 98 20.19 -12.55 15.12
CA TYR A 98 20.48 -11.84 13.87
C TYR A 98 19.26 -11.73 12.94
N TYR A 99 18.50 -12.81 12.76
CA TYR A 99 17.30 -12.79 11.91
C TYR A 99 16.16 -12.01 12.56
N ALA A 100 16.09 -12.06 13.89
CA ALA A 100 15.15 -11.28 14.66
C ALA A 100 15.37 -9.76 14.47
N ILE A 101 16.61 -9.31 14.69
CA ILE A 101 17.02 -7.91 14.51
C ILE A 101 16.80 -7.45 13.07
N SER A 102 17.18 -8.27 12.09
CA SER A 102 17.01 -7.95 10.66
C SER A 102 15.53 -7.74 10.30
N CYS A 103 14.65 -8.57 10.84
CA CYS A 103 13.20 -8.50 10.63
C CYS A 103 12.60 -7.22 11.25
N TYR A 104 13.04 -6.83 12.46
CA TYR A 104 12.61 -5.58 13.10
C TYR A 104 13.10 -4.33 12.36
N ILE A 105 14.36 -4.32 11.92
CA ILE A 105 14.91 -3.20 11.15
C ILE A 105 14.15 -3.04 9.84
N ALA A 106 13.92 -4.14 9.11
CA ALA A 106 13.17 -4.12 7.86
C ALA A 106 11.74 -3.60 8.06
N ASP A 107 11.01 -4.07 9.09
CA ASP A 107 9.64 -3.60 9.32
C ASP A 107 9.55 -2.11 9.68
N ASN A 108 10.52 -1.59 10.43
CA ASN A 108 10.61 -0.17 10.76
C ASN A 108 10.95 0.69 9.55
N ILE A 109 11.98 0.32 8.78
CA ILE A 109 12.35 1.03 7.53
C ILE A 109 11.14 1.11 6.62
N ARG A 110 10.51 -0.02 6.34
CA ARG A 110 9.30 -0.08 5.52
C ARG A 110 8.19 0.83 6.05
N THR A 111 7.93 0.80 7.37
CA THR A 111 6.88 1.63 7.97
C THR A 111 7.16 3.11 7.74
N VAL A 112 8.40 3.56 7.94
CA VAL A 112 8.83 4.94 7.71
C VAL A 112 8.63 5.35 6.25
N PHE A 113 9.11 4.56 5.30
CA PHE A 113 8.98 4.92 3.88
C PHE A 113 7.52 4.82 3.37
N TYR A 114 6.70 3.94 3.95
CA TYR A 114 5.27 3.90 3.66
C TYR A 114 4.49 5.08 4.24
N ILE A 115 5.01 5.84 5.21
CA ILE A 115 4.44 7.16 5.57
C ILE A 115 4.39 8.04 4.34
N ILE A 116 5.50 8.11 3.59
CA ILE A 116 5.62 8.92 2.39
C ILE A 116 4.68 8.33 1.32
N THR A 117 4.95 7.10 0.85
CA THR A 117 4.23 6.51 -0.28
C THR A 117 2.71 6.55 -0.10
N LYS A 118 2.18 6.11 1.05
CA LYS A 118 0.72 6.00 1.23
C LYS A 118 0.03 7.35 1.40
N THR A 119 0.73 8.34 1.95
CA THR A 119 0.20 9.71 2.04
C THR A 119 0.12 10.36 0.66
N PHE A 120 1.19 10.23 -0.14
CA PHE A 120 1.19 10.75 -1.51
C PHE A 120 0.15 10.07 -2.39
N LEU A 121 -0.09 8.76 -2.24
CA LEU A 121 -1.15 8.06 -2.98
C LEU A 121 -2.54 8.66 -2.74
N ILE A 122 -2.88 8.92 -1.46
CA ILE A 122 -4.16 9.55 -1.09
C ILE A 122 -4.24 10.98 -1.62
N HIS A 123 -3.14 11.72 -1.55
CA HIS A 123 -3.07 13.09 -2.05
C HIS A 123 -3.22 13.17 -3.58
N LEU A 124 -2.53 12.30 -4.32
CA LEU A 124 -2.60 12.24 -5.78
C LEU A 124 -3.99 11.79 -6.25
N ALA A 125 -4.64 10.86 -5.55
CA ALA A 125 -6.04 10.51 -5.82
C ALA A 125 -6.97 11.72 -5.68
N TYR A 126 -6.79 12.51 -4.61
CA TYR A 126 -7.53 13.75 -4.41
C TYR A 126 -7.29 14.77 -5.53
N LEU A 127 -6.04 15.06 -5.88
CA LEU A 127 -5.69 16.04 -6.92
C LEU A 127 -6.30 15.67 -8.28
N ARG A 128 -6.28 14.39 -8.63
CA ARG A 128 -6.89 13.91 -9.88
C ARG A 128 -8.40 14.03 -9.87
N CYS A 129 -9.06 13.66 -8.77
CA CYS A 129 -10.49 13.84 -8.63
C CYS A 129 -10.88 15.33 -8.64
N LYS A 130 -10.09 16.19 -7.96
CA LYS A 130 -10.23 17.66 -7.97
C LYS A 130 -10.23 18.23 -9.40
N SER A 131 -9.37 17.72 -10.27
CA SER A 131 -9.25 18.20 -11.65
C SER A 131 -10.52 17.99 -12.51
N ILE A 132 -11.39 17.06 -12.11
CA ILE A 132 -12.55 16.65 -12.92
C ILE A 132 -13.89 16.91 -12.22
N TYR A 133 -13.92 16.87 -10.88
CA TYR A 133 -15.16 16.92 -10.10
C TYR A 133 -15.19 18.14 -9.18
N SER A 134 -16.09 19.07 -9.46
CA SER A 134 -16.15 20.39 -8.80
C SER A 134 -16.38 20.35 -7.29
N LEU A 135 -17.00 19.28 -6.76
CA LEU A 135 -17.22 19.13 -5.32
C LEU A 135 -15.89 19.11 -4.53
N TYR A 136 -14.82 18.58 -5.13
CA TYR A 136 -13.48 18.48 -4.54
C TYR A 136 -12.76 19.84 -4.50
N ASN A 137 -13.27 20.85 -5.21
CA ASN A 137 -12.79 22.24 -5.13
C ASN A 137 -13.38 23.01 -3.95
N SER A 138 -14.45 22.50 -3.33
CA SER A 138 -15.10 23.20 -2.22
C SER A 138 -14.17 23.29 -0.99
N PRO A 139 -14.20 24.41 -0.23
CA PRO A 139 -13.34 24.60 0.93
C PRO A 139 -13.59 23.56 2.02
N LYS A 140 -14.84 23.10 2.16
CA LYS A 140 -15.22 22.03 3.09
C LYS A 140 -14.53 20.71 2.73
N PHE A 141 -14.51 20.35 1.45
CA PHE A 141 -13.87 19.13 1.00
C PHE A 141 -12.35 19.21 1.06
N LYS A 142 -11.76 20.39 0.78
CA LYS A 142 -10.33 20.65 1.01
C LYS A 142 -9.94 20.41 2.47
N CYS A 143 -10.73 20.95 3.42
CA CYS A 143 -10.52 20.73 4.84
C CYS A 143 -10.62 19.23 5.21
N PHE A 144 -11.66 18.55 4.73
CA PHE A 144 -11.82 17.10 4.93
C PHE A 144 -10.62 16.29 4.40
N HIS A 145 -10.11 16.63 3.21
CA HIS A 145 -8.93 15.97 2.64
C HIS A 145 -7.68 16.18 3.51
N VAL A 146 -7.45 17.41 3.99
CA VAL A 146 -6.33 17.72 4.90
C VAL A 146 -6.44 16.92 6.19
N ILE A 147 -7.65 16.80 6.76
CA ILE A 147 -7.91 15.97 7.94
C ILE A 147 -7.58 14.50 7.65
N ILE A 148 -7.98 13.97 6.49
CA ILE A 148 -7.66 12.59 6.10
C ILE A 148 -6.15 12.36 5.99
N ILE A 149 -5.43 13.27 5.34
CA ILE A 149 -3.96 13.19 5.24
C ILE A 149 -3.33 13.26 6.63
N GLY A 150 -3.75 14.22 7.48
CA GLY A 150 -3.24 14.36 8.84
C GLY A 150 -3.47 13.10 9.67
N ALA A 151 -4.70 12.57 9.63
CA ALA A 151 -5.05 11.32 10.30
C ALA A 151 -4.22 10.14 9.79
N ARG A 152 -3.92 10.09 8.48
CA ARG A 152 -3.08 9.04 7.89
C ARG A 152 -1.64 9.13 8.37
N ILE A 153 -1.07 10.34 8.40
CA ILE A 153 0.29 10.55 8.92
C ILE A 153 0.36 10.15 10.39
N ILE A 154 -0.60 10.58 11.21
CA ILE A 154 -0.66 10.25 12.63
C ILE A 154 -0.77 8.73 12.84
N GLU A 155 -1.63 8.04 12.08
CA GLU A 155 -1.75 6.57 12.18
C GLU A 155 -0.44 5.85 11.86
N LEU A 156 0.26 6.27 10.80
CA LEU A 156 1.52 5.62 10.40
C LEU A 156 2.68 5.95 11.36
N ILE A 157 2.72 7.15 11.94
CA ILE A 157 3.67 7.50 13.00
C ILE A 157 3.39 6.67 14.26
N LEU A 158 2.12 6.58 14.68
CA LEU A 158 1.73 5.75 15.82
C LEU A 158 2.13 4.29 15.60
N LEU A 159 1.93 3.77 14.38
CA LEU A 159 2.36 2.44 14.01
C LEU A 159 3.88 2.25 14.11
N ALA A 160 4.67 3.22 13.65
CA ALA A 160 6.13 3.16 13.77
C ALA A 160 6.57 3.14 15.23
N VAL A 161 5.95 3.96 16.09
CA VAL A 161 6.24 3.98 17.53
C VAL A 161 5.87 2.65 18.19
N VAL A 162 4.69 2.10 17.88
CA VAL A 162 4.23 0.82 18.42
C VAL A 162 5.14 -0.32 17.95
N ASN A 163 5.55 -0.31 16.69
CA ASN A 163 6.50 -1.29 16.15
C ASN A 163 7.88 -1.22 16.83
N GLY A 164 8.39 -0.01 17.08
CA GLY A 164 9.65 0.19 17.80
C GLY A 164 9.55 -0.23 19.27
N PHE A 165 8.42 0.04 19.93
CA PHE A 165 8.18 -0.43 21.30
C PHE A 165 8.08 -1.96 21.35
N ASP A 166 7.36 -2.55 20.41
CA ASP A 166 7.25 -3.99 20.27
C ASP A 166 8.63 -4.64 20.11
N SER A 167 9.46 -4.12 19.19
CA SER A 167 10.80 -4.65 18.93
C SER A 167 11.75 -4.57 20.12
N LEU A 168 11.63 -3.52 20.93
CA LEU A 168 12.55 -3.27 22.04
C LEU A 168 12.12 -3.94 23.34
N LYS A 169 10.82 -4.08 23.59
CA LYS A 169 10.29 -4.51 24.90
C LYS A 169 9.44 -5.76 24.85
N CYS A 170 8.59 -5.91 23.84
CA CYS A 170 7.56 -6.97 23.86
C CYS A 170 7.98 -8.21 23.09
N GLN A 171 8.77 -8.07 22.03
CA GLN A 171 9.33 -9.17 21.24
C GLN A 171 8.28 -10.23 20.82
N GLY A 172 7.01 -9.84 20.63
CA GLY A 172 5.93 -10.79 20.35
C GLY A 172 5.22 -11.42 21.57
N ALA A 173 5.66 -11.14 22.80
CA ALA A 173 5.12 -11.71 24.03
C ALA A 173 3.81 -11.03 24.51
N TYR A 174 2.83 -10.86 23.61
CA TYR A 174 1.62 -10.07 23.87
C TYR A 174 0.65 -10.68 24.89
N CYS A 175 0.77 -11.96 25.19
CA CYS A 175 -0.10 -12.67 26.14
C CYS A 175 0.62 -13.08 27.43
N ASN A 176 1.85 -12.60 27.64
CA ASN A 176 2.59 -12.91 28.86
C ASN A 176 2.11 -12.00 30.00
N PRO A 177 1.49 -12.53 31.07
CA PRO A 177 1.02 -11.72 32.19
C PRO A 177 2.16 -11.02 32.95
N LYS A 178 3.42 -11.41 32.72
CA LYS A 178 4.61 -10.72 33.26
C LYS A 178 4.93 -9.39 32.56
N HIS A 179 4.36 -9.15 31.37
CA HIS A 179 4.52 -7.92 30.60
C HIS A 179 3.15 -7.32 30.27
N PRO A 180 2.40 -6.84 31.29
CA PRO A 180 1.07 -6.26 31.07
C PRO A 180 1.11 -5.05 30.13
N GLU A 181 2.24 -4.35 30.05
CA GLU A 181 2.49 -3.29 29.10
C GLU A 181 2.43 -3.74 27.64
N CYS A 182 2.54 -5.04 27.32
CA CYS A 182 2.46 -5.51 25.93
C CYS A 182 1.02 -5.79 25.45
N LEU A 183 0.04 -5.76 26.36
CA LEU A 183 -1.38 -6.02 26.07
C LEU A 183 -2.04 -4.91 25.25
N PHE A 184 -1.51 -3.68 25.24
CA PHE A 184 -2.09 -2.60 24.44
C PHE A 184 -1.80 -2.76 22.94
N ILE A 185 -0.72 -3.46 22.56
CA ILE A 185 -0.28 -3.57 21.16
C ILE A 185 -1.35 -4.26 20.30
N PRO A 186 -1.92 -5.43 20.69
CA PRO A 186 -3.04 -6.03 19.99
C PRO A 186 -4.24 -5.09 19.81
N VAL A 187 -4.57 -4.27 20.82
CA VAL A 187 -5.69 -3.32 20.76
C VAL A 187 -5.45 -2.26 19.69
N VAL A 188 -4.27 -1.63 19.71
CA VAL A 188 -3.90 -0.61 18.73
C VAL A 188 -3.89 -1.19 17.31
N MET A 189 -3.37 -2.41 17.13
CA MET A 189 -3.35 -3.07 15.84
C MET A 189 -4.76 -3.41 15.32
N ASN A 190 -5.70 -3.79 16.19
CA ASN A 190 -7.09 -4.02 15.81
C ASN A 190 -7.80 -2.73 15.37
N ILE A 191 -7.65 -1.65 16.14
CA ILE A 191 -8.19 -0.33 15.78
C ILE A 191 -7.63 0.11 14.43
N ARG A 192 -6.33 -0.10 14.23
CA ARG A 192 -5.66 0.20 12.96
C ARG A 192 -6.28 -0.54 11.77
N GLU A 193 -6.60 -1.83 11.88
CA GLU A 193 -7.21 -2.57 10.77
C GLU A 193 -8.51 -1.90 10.29
N ILE A 194 -9.33 -1.38 11.21
CA ILE A 194 -10.54 -0.62 10.88
C ILE A 194 -10.19 0.72 10.22
N ILE A 195 -9.24 1.47 10.79
CA ILE A 195 -8.83 2.78 10.26
C ILE A 195 -8.25 2.67 8.84
N VAL A 196 -7.45 1.64 8.56
CA VAL A 196 -6.87 1.38 7.23
C VAL A 196 -7.96 1.20 6.18
N HIS A 197 -9.09 0.57 6.53
CA HIS A 197 -10.24 0.45 5.63
C HIS A 197 -10.86 1.79 5.27
N ILE A 198 -10.94 2.73 6.21
CA ILE A 198 -11.49 4.08 5.95
C ILE A 198 -10.64 4.80 4.90
N PHE A 199 -9.31 4.79 5.06
CA PHE A 199 -8.41 5.40 4.09
C PHE A 199 -8.45 4.73 2.72
N ARG A 200 -8.54 3.40 2.69
CA ARG A 200 -8.67 2.65 1.44
C ARG A 200 -10.00 2.95 0.74
N LEU A 201 -11.10 3.06 1.49
CA LEU A 201 -12.40 3.42 0.94
C LEU A 201 -12.38 4.83 0.35
N TYR A 202 -11.78 5.80 1.06
CA TYR A 202 -11.59 7.15 0.54
C TYR A 202 -10.83 7.16 -0.79
N TYR A 203 -9.73 6.40 -0.87
CA TYR A 203 -8.97 6.23 -2.09
C TYR A 203 -9.83 5.62 -3.21
N ILE A 204 -10.48 4.49 -2.97
CA ILE A 204 -11.32 3.79 -3.96
C ILE A 204 -12.43 4.70 -4.48
N ILE A 205 -13.10 5.46 -3.61
CA ILE A 205 -14.16 6.39 -4.00
C ILE A 205 -13.59 7.49 -4.91
N SER A 206 -12.48 8.09 -4.50
CA SER A 206 -11.82 9.17 -5.27
C SER A 206 -11.41 8.69 -6.66
N GLU A 207 -10.78 7.51 -6.73
CA GLU A 207 -10.39 6.87 -7.99
C GLU A 207 -11.57 6.45 -8.84
N SER A 208 -12.63 5.90 -8.25
CA SER A 208 -13.81 5.46 -9.01
C SER A 208 -14.52 6.63 -9.68
N ILE A 209 -14.61 7.79 -8.99
CA ILE A 209 -15.16 9.02 -9.57
C ILE A 209 -14.30 9.46 -10.76
N PHE A 210 -12.99 9.53 -10.56
CA PHE A 210 -12.05 9.89 -11.62
C PHE A 210 -12.16 8.94 -12.83
N TYR A 211 -12.15 7.64 -12.58
CA TYR A 211 -12.29 6.58 -13.58
C TYR A 211 -13.59 6.71 -14.38
N TYR A 212 -14.73 6.91 -13.71
CA TYR A 212 -16.03 7.08 -14.35
C TYR A 212 -16.02 8.26 -15.34
N HIS A 213 -15.43 9.38 -14.94
CA HIS A 213 -15.32 10.54 -15.82
C HIS A 213 -14.34 10.33 -16.98
N LEU A 214 -13.19 9.70 -16.75
CA LEU A 214 -12.23 9.35 -17.80
C LEU A 214 -12.87 8.44 -18.85
N TRP A 215 -13.64 7.45 -18.41
CA TRP A 215 -14.42 6.57 -19.28
C TRP A 215 -15.46 7.36 -20.09
N ARG A 216 -16.19 8.28 -19.46
CA ARG A 216 -17.16 9.15 -20.15
C ARG A 216 -16.49 10.05 -21.19
N MET A 217 -15.31 10.60 -20.91
CA MET A 217 -14.51 11.37 -21.87
C MET A 217 -14.08 10.50 -23.06
N PHE A 218 -13.64 9.25 -22.80
CA PHE A 218 -13.30 8.30 -23.85
C PHE A 218 -14.48 8.02 -24.78
N LEU A 219 -15.67 7.71 -24.22
CA LEU A 219 -16.88 7.44 -25.01
C LEU A 219 -17.25 8.63 -25.92
N LYS A 220 -17.20 9.86 -25.40
CA LYS A 220 -17.46 11.07 -26.20
C LYS A 220 -16.44 11.25 -27.33
N THR A 221 -15.16 11.01 -27.05
CA THR A 221 -14.07 11.16 -28.03
C THR A 221 -14.11 10.05 -29.09
N ASN A 222 -14.69 8.89 -28.78
CA ASN A 222 -14.75 7.77 -29.71
C ASN A 222 -15.73 8.00 -30.88
N ILE A 223 -16.69 8.92 -30.70
CA ILE A 223 -17.67 9.34 -31.71
C ILE A 223 -17.02 10.22 -32.79
N MET A 224 -15.86 10.85 -32.52
CA MET A 224 -15.17 11.72 -33.48
C MET A 224 -13.94 11.06 -34.12
N ASN A 225 -13.97 11.04 -35.47
CA ASN A 225 -12.92 10.74 -36.46
C ASN A 225 -11.94 9.57 -36.23
N LYS A 226 -12.05 8.53 -37.07
CA LYS A 226 -11.22 7.30 -37.07
C LYS A 226 -9.91 7.37 -37.87
N LYS A 227 -9.61 8.45 -38.61
CA LYS A 227 -8.56 8.44 -39.64
C LYS A 227 -7.16 8.91 -39.20
N ASP A 228 -6.99 9.49 -38.02
CA ASP A 228 -5.68 10.00 -37.58
C ASP A 228 -4.92 8.98 -36.69
N LYS A 229 -3.71 8.60 -37.10
CA LYS A 229 -2.82 7.69 -36.35
C LYS A 229 -2.47 8.24 -34.96
N ARG A 230 -2.36 9.56 -34.79
CA ARG A 230 -2.08 10.20 -33.48
C ARG A 230 -3.26 10.04 -32.53
N ILE A 231 -4.48 10.19 -33.04
CA ILE A 231 -5.72 9.98 -32.28
C ILE A 231 -5.85 8.50 -31.87
N MET A 232 -5.50 7.57 -32.75
CA MET A 232 -5.51 6.14 -32.42
C MET A 232 -4.52 5.77 -31.31
N LYS A 233 -3.30 6.33 -31.32
CA LYS A 233 -2.32 6.10 -30.25
C LYS A 233 -2.85 6.59 -28.89
N LYS A 234 -3.36 7.82 -28.84
CA LYS A 234 -3.97 8.40 -27.64
C LYS A 234 -5.17 7.59 -27.12
N LYS A 235 -6.02 7.07 -28.03
CA LYS A 235 -7.14 6.18 -27.68
C LYS A 235 -6.65 4.88 -27.02
N ARG A 236 -5.61 4.25 -27.57
CA ARG A 236 -5.02 3.03 -26.98
C ARG A 236 -4.44 3.28 -25.59
N GLU A 237 -3.75 4.42 -25.42
CA GLU A 237 -3.21 4.81 -24.11
C GLU A 237 -4.32 5.02 -23.08
N ILE A 238 -5.42 5.68 -23.44
CA ILE A 238 -6.58 5.86 -22.57
C ILE A 238 -7.22 4.51 -22.19
N ILE A 239 -7.43 3.60 -23.14
CA ILE A 239 -7.98 2.26 -22.87
C ILE A 239 -7.06 1.48 -21.92
N TYR A 240 -5.75 1.53 -22.16
CA TYR A 240 -4.78 0.85 -21.32
C TYR A 240 -4.79 1.38 -19.87
N GLN A 241 -4.89 2.71 -19.70
CA GLN A 241 -5.02 3.32 -18.38
C GLN A 241 -6.31 2.90 -17.68
N ILE A 242 -7.43 2.86 -18.40
CA ILE A 242 -8.72 2.39 -17.88
C ILE A 242 -8.61 0.95 -17.37
N ILE A 243 -8.00 0.05 -18.14
CA ILE A 243 -7.80 -1.35 -17.72
C ILE A 243 -6.94 -1.41 -16.46
N LEU A 244 -5.83 -0.66 -16.41
CA LEU A 244 -4.98 -0.61 -15.23
C LEU A 244 -5.70 -0.10 -13.97
N PHE A 245 -6.52 0.95 -14.09
CA PHE A 245 -7.33 1.44 -12.97
C PHE A 245 -8.37 0.43 -12.50
N ALA A 246 -9.02 -0.27 -13.44
CA ALA A 246 -9.99 -1.30 -13.09
C ALA A 246 -9.32 -2.43 -12.30
N LEU A 247 -8.12 -2.86 -12.72
CA LEU A 247 -7.33 -3.86 -11.99
C LEU A 247 -6.90 -3.35 -10.61
N ASP A 248 -6.49 -2.09 -10.48
CA ASP A 248 -6.07 -1.48 -9.21
C ASP A 248 -7.22 -1.46 -8.20
N ILE A 249 -8.39 -0.97 -8.63
CA ILE A 249 -9.60 -0.94 -7.79
C ILE A 249 -10.03 -2.35 -7.40
N LEU A 250 -10.00 -3.30 -8.34
CA LEU A 250 -10.37 -4.69 -8.07
C LEU A 250 -9.43 -5.34 -7.04
N GLN A 251 -8.11 -5.15 -7.18
CA GLN A 251 -7.12 -5.67 -6.24
C GLN A 251 -7.28 -5.04 -4.84
N LEU A 252 -7.42 -3.71 -4.77
CA LEU A 252 -7.64 -3.01 -3.50
C LEU A 252 -8.93 -3.45 -2.81
N THR A 253 -9.99 -3.67 -3.58
CA THR A 253 -11.28 -4.16 -3.08
C THR A 253 -11.16 -5.61 -2.58
N ALA A 254 -10.50 -6.48 -3.34
CA ALA A 254 -10.28 -7.87 -2.96
C ALA A 254 -9.51 -7.99 -1.64
N ILE A 255 -8.42 -7.23 -1.49
CA ILE A 255 -7.65 -7.16 -0.24
C ILE A 255 -8.46 -6.53 0.90
N GLY A 256 -9.31 -5.54 0.58
CA GLY A 256 -10.26 -4.95 1.52
C GLY A 256 -11.25 -5.98 2.08
N ILE A 257 -11.95 -6.69 1.21
CA ILE A 257 -12.89 -7.75 1.57
C ILE A 257 -12.17 -8.84 2.37
N TYR A 258 -10.99 -9.25 1.90
CA TYR A 258 -10.19 -10.27 2.56
C TYR A 258 -9.84 -9.92 4.02
N ARG A 259 -9.42 -8.69 4.30
CA ARG A 259 -9.14 -8.23 5.67
C ARG A 259 -10.39 -8.17 6.55
N ILE A 260 -11.53 -7.74 5.99
CA ILE A 260 -12.81 -7.73 6.70
C ILE A 260 -13.21 -9.17 7.05
N LEU A 261 -13.15 -10.09 6.08
CA LEU A 261 -13.45 -11.51 6.31
C LEU A 261 -12.55 -12.09 7.41
N ARG A 262 -11.27 -11.72 7.48
CA ARG A 262 -10.37 -12.12 8.57
C ARG A 262 -10.86 -11.63 9.93
N LEU A 263 -11.38 -10.39 10.03
CA LEU A 263 -11.94 -9.88 11.28
C LEU A 263 -13.20 -10.66 11.71
N TYR A 264 -14.04 -11.08 10.75
CA TYR A 264 -15.30 -11.77 11.03
C TYR A 264 -15.17 -13.29 11.28
N TYR A 265 -14.34 -14.00 10.51
CA TYR A 265 -14.27 -15.47 10.54
C TYR A 265 -13.27 -16.03 11.55
N LYS A 266 -12.34 -15.22 12.05
CA LYS A 266 -11.30 -15.68 12.98
C LYS A 266 -11.81 -15.89 14.42
N THR A 267 -13.04 -15.49 14.70
CA THR A 267 -13.74 -15.82 15.96
C THR A 267 -13.95 -17.34 16.13
N ASN A 268 -13.89 -18.13 15.06
CA ASN A 268 -14.16 -19.58 15.11
C ASN A 268 -13.08 -20.49 14.53
N ASN A 269 -12.10 -20.02 13.75
CA ASN A 269 -10.98 -20.85 13.28
C ASN A 269 -9.72 -20.04 12.92
N TYR A 270 -8.56 -20.58 13.29
CA TYR A 270 -7.21 -20.07 13.12
C TYR A 270 -6.78 -19.97 11.64
N LEU A 271 -7.40 -19.08 10.85
CA LEU A 271 -6.94 -18.81 9.48
C LEU A 271 -5.67 -17.91 9.53
N HIS A 272 -4.53 -18.54 9.80
CA HIS A 272 -3.19 -17.95 9.70
C HIS A 272 -2.81 -17.81 8.22
N LEU A 273 -3.21 -16.70 7.61
CA LEU A 273 -2.78 -16.38 6.25
C LEU A 273 -1.79 -15.22 6.30
N GLU A 274 -0.52 -15.59 6.50
CA GLU A 274 0.64 -14.71 6.54
C GLU A 274 0.90 -13.98 5.21
N THR A 275 0.37 -14.52 4.10
CA THR A 275 0.55 -14.01 2.72
C THR A 275 -0.14 -12.67 2.43
N HIS A 276 -1.05 -12.20 3.28
CA HIS A 276 -1.77 -10.94 3.06
C HIS A 276 -0.84 -9.71 3.07
N ARG A 277 0.24 -9.75 3.87
CA ARG A 277 1.25 -8.69 3.92
C ARG A 277 1.89 -8.48 2.55
N PHE A 278 2.32 -9.56 1.92
CA PHE A 278 2.97 -9.54 0.62
C PHE A 278 1.99 -9.18 -0.51
N ALA A 279 0.73 -9.61 -0.40
CA ALA A 279 -0.32 -9.15 -1.30
C ALA A 279 -0.59 -7.63 -1.18
N ASP A 280 -0.56 -7.06 0.03
CA ASP A 280 -0.66 -5.60 0.25
C ASP A 280 0.55 -4.84 -0.36
N ILE A 281 1.75 -5.44 -0.33
CA ILE A 281 2.94 -4.87 -0.96
C ILE A 281 2.80 -4.86 -2.47
N LEU A 282 2.42 -5.99 -3.08
CA LEU A 282 2.12 -6.04 -4.51
C LEU A 282 1.04 -5.00 -4.89
N SER A 283 -0.01 -4.89 -4.08
CA SER A 283 -1.07 -3.89 -4.34
C SER A 283 -0.53 -2.49 -4.29
N THR A 284 0.32 -2.17 -3.30
CA THR A 284 0.92 -0.83 -3.20
C THR A 284 1.83 -0.55 -4.40
N GLY A 285 2.70 -1.49 -4.77
CA GLY A 285 3.58 -1.34 -5.93
C GLY A 285 2.82 -1.21 -7.25
N PHE A 286 1.75 -1.97 -7.43
CA PHE A 286 0.85 -1.84 -8.58
C PHE A 286 0.17 -0.47 -8.62
N THR A 287 -0.38 0.00 -7.50
CA THR A 287 -0.98 1.34 -7.41
C THR A 287 0.02 2.44 -7.76
N VAL A 288 1.24 2.37 -7.22
CA VAL A 288 2.33 3.32 -7.52
C VAL A 288 2.66 3.34 -9.01
N PHE A 289 2.74 2.16 -9.64
CA PHE A 289 2.96 2.02 -11.07
C PHE A 289 1.83 2.65 -11.90
N VAL A 290 0.58 2.33 -11.60
CA VAL A 290 -0.58 2.88 -12.32
C VAL A 290 -0.63 4.41 -12.19
N MET A 291 -0.45 4.92 -10.97
CA MET A 291 -0.40 6.35 -10.67
C MET A 291 0.67 7.08 -11.45
N THR A 292 1.91 6.56 -11.42
CA THR A 292 3.05 7.20 -12.08
C THR A 292 2.91 7.15 -13.58
N ARG A 293 2.51 6.00 -14.13
CA ARG A 293 2.27 5.86 -15.57
C ARG A 293 1.18 6.80 -16.05
N PHE A 294 0.11 6.96 -15.27
CA PHE A 294 -0.93 7.93 -15.56
C PHE A 294 -0.39 9.37 -15.52
N GLY A 295 0.31 9.75 -14.45
CA GLY A 295 0.87 11.10 -14.30
C GLY A 295 1.80 11.51 -15.43
N ILE A 296 2.63 10.58 -15.91
CA ILE A 296 3.49 10.78 -17.08
C ILE A 296 2.66 10.89 -18.38
N SER A 297 1.65 10.03 -18.55
CA SER A 297 0.88 9.98 -19.80
C SER A 297 -0.12 11.13 -19.95
N MET A 298 -0.65 11.64 -18.84
CA MET A 298 -1.71 12.65 -18.80
C MET A 298 -1.45 13.72 -17.73
N PRO A 299 -0.31 14.44 -17.79
CA PRO A 299 0.12 15.36 -16.74
C PRO A 299 -0.91 16.46 -16.46
N LYS A 300 -1.61 16.94 -17.50
CA LYS A 300 -2.67 17.96 -17.40
C LYS A 300 -3.85 17.55 -16.50
N LEU A 301 -4.12 16.25 -16.33
CA LEU A 301 -5.22 15.74 -15.49
C LEU A 301 -4.78 15.45 -14.05
N VAL A 302 -3.50 15.64 -13.74
CA VAL A 302 -2.96 15.58 -12.37
C VAL A 302 -2.62 16.98 -11.86
N MET A 303 -2.19 17.86 -12.77
CA MET A 303 -1.52 19.12 -12.46
C MET A 303 -2.29 20.32 -13.02
N ASN A 304 -3.63 20.33 -12.92
CA ASN A 304 -4.40 21.51 -13.26
C ASN A 304 -3.95 22.66 -12.36
N ASP A 305 -3.24 23.61 -12.98
CA ASP A 305 -2.75 24.85 -12.38
C ASP A 305 -3.96 25.67 -11.93
N ASP A 306 -4.13 25.79 -10.61
CA ASP A 306 -4.59 27.03 -9.99
C ASP A 306 -3.34 27.83 -9.63
#